data_AF-A0A0K8RBG6-F1
#
_entry.id   AF-A0A0K8RBG6-F1
#
_cell.length_a   1.000
_cell.length_b   1.000
_cell.length_c   1.000
_cell.angle_alpha   90.00
_cell.angle_beta   90.00
_cell.angle_gamma   90.00
#
_symmetry.space_group_name_H-M   'P 1'
#
loop_
_entity.id
_entity.type
_entity.pdbx_description
1 polymer ?
#
loop_
_entity_poly.entity_id
_entity_poly.type
_entity_poly.pdbx_seq_one_letter_code
_entity_poly.pdbx_strand_id
1 'polypeptide(L)'
;MNEFQMIPEVLYQIPEANVYASTYQKGEPRLCGIQAYKIMPNMAELEIKMINSGRNQSIEGPRYFRSDLNAICPTQISLPDKYGWRRVLLSNFNNCYVLKKVESNTNSAPFCEFFVKNNTNPTTHLDECWFVFFAYCGYPKAFYKETSCYSRTIV
;
A
#
# COMPACT_ATOMS: atom_id res chain seq x y z
N MET A 1 -14.69 0.29 17.19
CA MET A 1 -14.76 -1.18 17.24
C MET A 1 -13.85 -1.70 16.14
N ASN A 2 -12.69 -2.26 16.49
CA ASN A 2 -11.55 -2.73 15.64
C ASN A 2 -11.10 -1.82 14.49
N GLU A 3 -10.44 -0.70 14.80
CA GLU A 3 -9.82 0.18 13.79
C GLU A 3 -8.56 -0.41 13.14
N PHE A 4 -8.08 -1.54 13.65
CA PHE A 4 -6.88 -2.19 13.19
C PHE A 4 -7.25 -3.48 12.46
N GLN A 5 -6.72 -3.61 11.24
CA GLN A 5 -7.22 -4.51 10.23
C GLN A 5 -6.13 -5.42 9.72
N MET A 6 -6.53 -6.64 9.41
CA MET A 6 -5.64 -7.67 8.91
C MET A 6 -5.47 -7.51 7.39
N ILE A 7 -4.23 -7.69 6.93
CA ILE A 7 -3.87 -7.52 5.52
C ILE A 7 -4.68 -8.42 4.56
N PRO A 8 -4.89 -9.72 4.85
CA PRO A 8 -5.65 -10.61 3.97
C PRO A 8 -7.04 -10.06 3.64
N GLU A 9 -7.75 -9.53 4.61
CA GLU A 9 -9.12 -9.00 4.52
C GLU A 9 -9.13 -7.73 3.67
N VAL A 10 -8.15 -6.85 3.89
CA VAL A 10 -8.01 -5.62 3.09
C VAL A 10 -7.73 -5.95 1.63
N LEU A 11 -6.81 -6.87 1.36
CA LEU A 11 -6.48 -7.30 0.00
C LEU A 11 -7.65 -8.05 -0.66
N TYR A 12 -8.49 -8.75 0.13
CA TYR A 12 -9.67 -9.43 -0.39
C TYR A 12 -10.74 -8.43 -0.86
N GLN A 13 -10.96 -7.37 -0.08
CA GLN A 13 -11.95 -6.34 -0.40
C GLN A 13 -11.47 -5.33 -1.45
N ILE A 14 -10.15 -5.04 -1.45
CA ILE A 14 -9.50 -4.11 -2.38
C ILE A 14 -8.35 -4.85 -3.08
N PRO A 15 -8.66 -5.74 -4.04
CA PRO A 15 -7.65 -6.60 -4.67
C PRO A 15 -6.77 -5.85 -5.65
N GLU A 16 -7.17 -4.68 -6.15
CA GLU A 16 -6.31 -3.85 -7.00
C GLU A 16 -6.35 -2.41 -6.53
N ALA A 17 -5.17 -1.84 -6.25
CA ALA A 17 -5.03 -0.47 -5.80
C ALA A 17 -3.73 0.17 -6.26
N ASN A 18 -3.77 1.49 -6.44
CA ASN A 18 -2.65 2.32 -6.86
C ASN A 18 -2.19 3.24 -5.73
N VAL A 19 -0.89 3.52 -5.68
CA VAL A 19 -0.33 4.48 -4.71
C VAL A 19 -0.80 5.87 -5.11
N TYR A 20 -1.55 6.52 -4.23
CA TYR A 20 -2.03 7.90 -4.40
C TYR A 20 -1.10 8.92 -3.75
N ALA A 21 -0.54 8.59 -2.59
CA ALA A 21 0.39 9.45 -1.86
C ALA A 21 1.47 8.65 -1.11
N SER A 22 2.62 9.27 -0.90
CA SER A 22 3.73 8.67 -0.14
C SER A 22 4.43 9.70 0.74
N THR A 23 4.88 9.29 1.92
CA THR A 23 5.75 10.11 2.80
C THR A 23 7.21 10.12 2.36
N TYR A 24 7.57 9.28 1.38
CA TYR A 24 8.89 9.28 0.77
C TYR A 24 8.90 10.15 -0.49
N GLN A 25 10.06 10.71 -0.81
CA GLN A 25 10.20 11.49 -2.05
C GLN A 25 9.96 10.60 -3.27
N LYS A 26 9.48 11.21 -4.35
CA LYS A 26 9.35 10.55 -5.65
C LYS A 26 10.75 10.19 -6.16
N GLY A 27 11.16 8.94 -5.94
CA GLY A 27 12.44 8.39 -6.37
C GLY A 27 12.27 7.05 -7.09
N GLU A 28 13.21 6.70 -7.96
CA GLU A 28 13.14 5.51 -8.80
C GLU A 28 13.96 4.35 -8.19
N PRO A 29 13.52 3.08 -8.30
CA PRO A 29 12.19 2.65 -8.72
C PRO A 29 11.11 3.01 -7.69
N ARG A 30 9.90 3.38 -8.10
CA ARG A 30 8.78 3.64 -7.17
C ARG A 30 7.69 2.60 -7.32
N LEU A 31 7.09 2.20 -6.19
CA LEU A 31 5.85 1.44 -6.17
C LEU A 31 4.74 2.37 -6.67
N CYS A 32 3.92 1.89 -7.61
CA CYS A 32 2.73 2.60 -8.03
C CYS A 32 1.45 1.80 -7.92
N GLY A 33 1.50 0.48 -7.74
CA GLY A 33 0.29 -0.30 -7.50
C GLY A 33 0.56 -1.72 -7.04
N ILE A 34 -0.48 -2.33 -6.49
CA ILE A 34 -0.51 -3.73 -6.08
C ILE A 34 -1.79 -4.35 -6.62
N GLN A 35 -1.69 -5.58 -7.10
CA GLN A 35 -2.82 -6.41 -7.48
C GLN A 35 -2.69 -7.79 -6.81
N ALA A 36 -3.72 -8.21 -6.09
CA ALA A 36 -3.83 -9.52 -5.47
C ALA A 36 -4.65 -10.46 -6.35
N TYR A 37 -4.10 -11.64 -6.63
CA TYR A 37 -4.79 -12.68 -7.39
C TYR A 37 -5.35 -13.79 -6.50
N LYS A 38 -4.62 -14.10 -5.43
CA LYS A 38 -4.96 -15.19 -4.51
C LYS A 38 -4.54 -14.82 -3.10
N ILE A 39 -5.40 -15.09 -2.13
CA ILE A 39 -5.18 -14.80 -0.72
C ILE A 39 -5.40 -16.08 0.07
N MET A 40 -4.42 -16.42 0.89
CA MET A 40 -4.38 -17.60 1.75
C MET A 40 -4.06 -17.14 3.19
N PRO A 41 -4.29 -17.98 4.22
CA PRO A 41 -4.06 -17.57 5.61
C PRO A 41 -2.64 -17.06 5.92
N ASN A 42 -1.63 -17.54 5.20
CA ASN A 42 -0.21 -17.23 5.44
C ASN A 42 0.48 -16.52 4.26
N MET A 43 -0.21 -16.27 3.14
CA MET A 43 0.38 -15.58 1.99
C MET A 43 -0.68 -14.99 1.05
N ALA A 44 -0.25 -14.07 0.19
CA ALA A 44 -0.98 -13.67 -1.01
C ALA A 44 -0.10 -13.76 -2.25
N GLU A 45 -0.66 -14.17 -3.38
CA GLU A 45 -0.02 -14.00 -4.69
C GLU A 45 -0.32 -12.60 -5.20
N LEU A 46 0.74 -11.77 -5.29
CA LEU A 46 0.63 -10.37 -5.66
C LEU A 46 1.43 -10.06 -6.92
N GLU A 47 0.87 -9.25 -7.81
CA GLU A 47 1.62 -8.42 -8.75
C GLU A 47 1.91 -7.08 -8.08
N ILE A 48 3.19 -6.75 -7.99
CA ILE A 48 3.67 -5.46 -7.50
C ILE A 48 4.11 -4.65 -8.69
N LYS A 49 3.42 -3.55 -8.95
CA LYS A 49 3.60 -2.69 -10.12
C LYS A 49 4.45 -1.48 -9.77
N MET A 50 5.52 -1.26 -10.52
CA MET A 50 6.53 -0.25 -10.25
C MET A 50 6.85 0.54 -11.51
N ILE A 51 7.32 1.76 -11.30
CA ILE A 51 7.97 2.55 -12.34
C ILE A 51 9.45 2.62 -11.99
N ASN A 52 10.28 2.29 -12.98
CA ASN A 52 11.73 2.38 -12.89
C ASN A 52 12.29 3.09 -14.12
N SER A 53 12.85 4.28 -13.93
CA SER A 53 13.46 5.09 -14.99
C SER A 53 12.47 5.33 -16.15
N GLY A 54 11.20 5.60 -15.82
CA GLY A 54 10.13 5.81 -16.79
C GLY A 54 9.60 4.54 -17.47
N ARG A 55 10.11 3.36 -17.11
CA ARG A 55 9.63 2.07 -17.62
C ARG A 55 8.72 1.39 -16.60
N ASN A 56 7.65 0.79 -17.10
CA ASN A 56 6.73 -0.03 -16.32
C ASN A 56 7.40 -1.37 -16.00
N GLN A 57 7.39 -1.78 -14.74
CA GLN A 57 7.96 -3.04 -14.27
C GLN A 57 7.01 -3.70 -13.28
N SER A 58 6.67 -4.96 -13.48
CA SER A 58 5.90 -5.75 -12.52
C SER A 58 6.73 -6.89 -11.95
N ILE A 59 6.51 -7.19 -10.67
CA ILE A 59 7.05 -8.39 -10.03
C ILE A 59 5.88 -9.17 -9.44
N GLU A 60 5.65 -10.35 -9.98
CA GLU A 60 4.66 -11.30 -9.49
C GLU A 60 5.26 -12.25 -8.45
N GLY A 61 4.38 -12.92 -7.71
CA GLY A 61 4.74 -14.06 -6.89
C GLY A 61 4.18 -14.01 -5.47
N PRO A 62 4.49 -15.05 -4.68
CA PRO A 62 3.96 -15.17 -3.33
C PRO A 62 4.59 -14.13 -2.40
N ARG A 63 3.77 -13.56 -1.53
CA ARG A 63 4.14 -12.61 -0.47
C ARG A 63 3.60 -13.16 0.84
N TYR A 64 4.52 -13.48 1.75
CA TYR A 64 4.17 -14.16 2.99
C TYR A 64 3.70 -13.18 4.05
N PHE A 65 2.72 -13.63 4.83
CA PHE A 65 2.25 -12.95 6.01
C PHE A 65 3.05 -13.40 7.24
N ARG A 66 3.20 -12.49 8.19
CA ARG A 66 3.63 -12.81 9.56
C ARG A 66 2.81 -12.00 10.55
N SER A 67 2.75 -12.47 11.78
CA SER A 67 2.01 -11.81 12.86
C SER A 67 2.96 -11.23 13.90
N ASP A 68 2.66 -10.03 14.37
CA ASP A 68 3.29 -9.40 15.51
C ASP A 68 2.17 -9.04 16.50
N LEU A 69 2.00 -9.92 17.48
CA LEU A 69 0.87 -9.91 18.42
C LEU A 69 0.89 -8.71 19.38
N ASN A 70 2.02 -8.00 19.47
CA ASN A 70 2.18 -6.82 20.32
C ASN A 70 1.75 -5.53 19.60
N ALA A 71 1.52 -5.58 18.30
CA ALA A 71 1.08 -4.45 17.51
C ALA A 71 -0.43 -4.43 17.35
N ILE A 72 -0.99 -3.22 17.25
CA ILE A 72 -2.43 -3.05 17.14
C ILE A 72 -2.99 -3.65 15.83
N CYS A 73 -2.25 -3.50 14.72
CA CYS A 73 -2.44 -4.29 13.48
C CYS A 73 -1.43 -5.45 13.44
N PRO A 74 -1.82 -6.70 13.73
CA PRO A 74 -0.86 -7.77 13.92
C PRO A 74 -0.22 -8.24 12.60
N THR A 75 -0.99 -8.27 11.51
CA THR A 75 -0.53 -8.87 10.25
C THR A 75 0.40 -7.94 9.49
N GLN A 76 1.51 -8.51 9.01
CA GLN A 76 2.47 -7.86 8.14
C GLN A 76 2.64 -8.68 6.86
N ILE A 77 2.97 -8.03 5.75
CA ILE A 77 3.24 -8.65 4.45
C ILE A 77 4.66 -8.29 4.00
N SER A 78 5.41 -9.26 3.50
CA SER A 78 6.72 -9.02 2.91
C SER A 78 6.55 -8.49 1.48
N LEU A 79 7.14 -7.34 1.17
CA LEU A 79 7.29 -6.84 -0.21
C LEU A 79 8.77 -6.90 -0.64
N PRO A 80 9.07 -7.00 -1.95
CA PRO A 80 10.44 -7.06 -2.47
C PRO A 80 11.34 -5.89 -2.06
N ASP A 81 12.65 -6.15 -2.05
CA ASP A 81 13.72 -5.15 -1.97
C ASP A 81 13.56 -4.11 -0.84
N LYS A 82 13.67 -2.82 -1.21
CA LYS A 82 13.64 -1.67 -0.30
C LYS A 82 12.30 -1.44 0.40
N TYR A 83 11.23 -2.12 -0.02
CA TYR A 83 9.90 -1.96 0.59
C TYR A 83 9.79 -2.75 1.90
N GLY A 84 10.40 -3.93 1.96
CA GLY A 84 10.47 -4.77 3.16
C GLY A 84 9.09 -5.15 3.72
N TRP A 85 9.04 -5.36 5.04
CA TRP A 85 7.79 -5.70 5.71
C TRP A 85 6.86 -4.50 5.81
N ARG A 86 5.60 -4.70 5.41
CA ARG A 86 4.53 -3.70 5.46
C ARG A 86 3.42 -4.14 6.38
N ARG A 87 2.75 -3.16 6.97
CA ARG A 87 1.57 -3.32 7.81
C ARG A 87 0.48 -2.40 7.31
N VAL A 88 -0.76 -2.86 7.25
CA VAL A 88 -1.91 -1.97 7.07
C VAL A 88 -2.07 -1.15 8.34
N LEU A 89 -2.10 0.17 8.24
CA LEU A 89 -2.49 1.04 9.35
C LEU A 89 -4.02 1.14 9.45
N LEU A 90 -4.67 1.36 8.31
CA LEU A 90 -6.12 1.46 8.16
C LEU A 90 -6.48 1.12 6.71
N SER A 91 -7.67 0.56 6.52
CA SER A 91 -8.45 0.49 5.30
C SER A 91 -9.88 0.91 5.61
N ASN A 92 -10.61 1.45 4.65
CA ASN A 92 -12.07 1.55 4.76
C ASN A 92 -12.78 0.34 4.14
N PHE A 93 -12.02 -0.68 3.73
CA PHE A 93 -12.47 -1.89 3.03
C PHE A 93 -13.26 -1.65 1.73
N ASN A 94 -13.27 -0.42 1.22
CA ASN A 94 -14.04 -0.06 0.04
C ASN A 94 -13.17 0.59 -1.03
N ASN A 95 -12.46 1.66 -0.65
CA ASN A 95 -11.76 2.54 -1.58
C ASN A 95 -10.29 2.75 -1.27
N CYS A 96 -9.83 2.56 -0.03
CA CYS A 96 -8.46 2.90 0.31
C CYS A 96 -7.90 2.10 1.48
N TYR A 97 -6.57 2.03 1.52
CA TYR A 97 -5.82 1.55 2.67
C TYR A 97 -4.44 2.21 2.72
N VAL A 98 -3.83 2.23 3.90
CA VAL A 98 -2.49 2.79 4.13
C VAL A 98 -1.54 1.67 4.54
N LEU A 99 -0.48 1.46 3.78
CA LEU A 99 0.63 0.59 4.17
C LEU A 99 1.74 1.39 4.83
N LYS A 100 2.12 1.02 6.04
CA LYS A 100 3.31 1.52 6.73
C LYS A 100 4.43 0.48 6.66
N LYS A 101 5.66 0.93 6.38
CA LYS A 101 6.85 0.09 6.57
C LYS A 101 7.02 -0.23 8.04
N VAL A 102 7.25 -1.50 8.34
CA VAL A 102 7.68 -1.90 9.68
C VAL A 102 9.14 -1.49 9.81
N GLU A 103 9.38 -0.42 10.56
CA GLU A 103 10.72 0.12 10.78
C GLU A 103 11.61 -0.88 11.52
N SER A 104 12.89 -0.90 11.18
CA SER A 104 13.92 -1.57 11.97
C SER A 104 14.65 -0.60 12.92
N ASN A 105 14.45 0.71 12.80
CA ASN A 105 15.20 1.72 13.55
C ASN A 105 14.29 2.86 13.99
N THR A 106 14.29 3.19 15.28
CA THR A 106 13.29 4.09 15.93
C THR A 106 13.43 5.57 15.58
N ASN A 107 14.48 5.96 14.87
CA ASN A 107 14.78 7.37 14.56
C ASN A 107 14.46 7.75 13.10
N SER A 108 13.93 6.84 12.28
CA SER A 108 13.55 7.19 10.90
C SER A 108 12.17 7.86 10.85
N ALA A 109 11.98 8.71 9.84
CA ALA A 109 10.64 9.19 9.51
C ALA A 109 9.80 8.02 8.98
N PRO A 110 8.51 7.93 9.36
CA PRO A 110 7.66 6.81 8.97
C PRO A 110 7.52 6.76 7.45
N PHE A 111 7.79 5.59 6.87
CA PHE A 111 7.51 5.33 5.47
C PHE A 111 6.10 4.78 5.33
N CYS A 112 5.21 5.55 4.70
CA CYS A 112 3.84 5.14 4.40
C CYS A 112 3.49 5.36 2.93
N GLU A 113 2.66 4.46 2.40
CA GLU A 113 2.04 4.54 1.09
C GLU A 113 0.52 4.48 1.28
N PHE A 114 -0.15 5.51 0.76
CA PHE A 114 -1.60 5.57 0.67
C PHE A 114 -2.00 4.89 -0.64
N PHE A 115 -2.77 3.81 -0.57
CA PHE A 115 -3.36 3.12 -1.71
C PHE A 115 -4.82 3.49 -1.89
N VAL A 116 -5.23 3.74 -3.14
CA VAL A 116 -6.61 3.93 -3.57
C VAL A 116 -6.95 2.82 -4.56
N LYS A 117 -8.14 2.23 -4.41
CA LYS A 117 -8.67 1.20 -5.31
C LYS A 117 -8.54 1.62 -6.77
N ASN A 118 -8.25 0.68 -7.65
CA ASN A 118 -8.14 0.98 -9.07
C ASN A 118 -9.48 1.45 -9.65
N ASN A 119 -9.44 2.40 -10.58
CA ASN A 119 -10.62 2.98 -11.24
C ASN A 119 -11.67 3.63 -10.32
N THR A 120 -11.32 4.02 -9.09
CA THR A 120 -12.20 4.86 -8.25
C THR A 120 -11.82 6.33 -8.34
N ASN A 121 -12.81 7.21 -8.13
CA ASN A 121 -12.58 8.64 -8.06
C ASN A 121 -11.79 8.96 -6.77
N PRO A 122 -10.57 9.52 -6.86
CA PRO A 122 -9.71 9.73 -5.70
C PRO A 122 -10.15 10.92 -4.83
N THR A 123 -11.36 11.46 -5.01
CA THR A 123 -11.86 12.63 -4.27
C THR A 123 -12.98 12.29 -3.29
N THR A 124 -13.53 11.07 -3.31
CA THR A 124 -14.69 10.69 -2.50
C THR A 124 -14.37 9.54 -1.55
N HIS A 125 -14.87 9.60 -0.32
CA HIS A 125 -14.76 8.53 0.68
C HIS A 125 -13.31 8.13 1.04
N LEU A 126 -12.41 9.10 1.09
CA LEU A 126 -11.00 8.91 1.47
C LEU A 126 -10.65 9.51 2.84
N ASP A 127 -11.60 10.17 3.50
CA ASP A 127 -11.35 11.00 4.69
C ASP A 127 -10.72 10.20 5.83
N GLU A 128 -11.18 8.99 6.09
CA GLU A 128 -10.65 8.11 7.14
C GLU A 128 -9.18 7.73 6.86
N CYS A 129 -8.89 7.30 5.62
CA CYS A 129 -7.53 6.96 5.20
C CYS A 129 -6.61 8.17 5.25
N TRP A 130 -7.09 9.35 4.87
CA TRP A 130 -6.33 10.60 4.97
C TRP A 130 -6.05 10.98 6.42
N PHE A 131 -7.07 10.94 7.27
CA PHE A 131 -6.94 11.25 8.69
C PHE A 131 -5.87 10.36 9.34
N VAL A 132 -5.94 9.04 9.13
CA VAL A 132 -4.94 8.10 9.68
C VAL A 132 -3.57 8.30 9.04
N PHE A 133 -3.50 8.53 7.73
CA PHE A 133 -2.23 8.81 7.07
C PHE A 133 -1.54 10.02 7.71
N PHE A 134 -2.25 11.13 7.91
CA PHE A 134 -1.69 12.31 8.56
C PHE A 134 -1.32 12.06 10.03
N ALA A 135 -2.18 11.38 10.78
CA ALA A 135 -1.96 11.12 12.20
C ALA A 135 -0.73 10.23 12.48
N TYR A 136 -0.50 9.21 11.65
CA TYR A 136 0.53 8.20 11.91
C TYR A 136 1.78 8.31 11.02
N CYS A 137 1.68 9.02 9.89
CA CYS A 137 2.75 9.14 8.91
C CYS A 137 3.17 10.59 8.66
N GLY A 138 2.33 11.57 9.01
CA GLY A 138 2.56 12.98 8.72
C GLY A 138 2.23 13.35 7.26
N TYR A 139 2.78 14.48 6.80
CA TYR A 139 2.47 15.00 5.47
C TYR A 139 3.17 14.21 4.35
N PRO A 140 2.46 13.91 3.25
CA PRO A 140 3.05 13.25 2.08
C PRO A 140 4.08 14.16 1.41
N LYS A 141 5.15 13.55 0.89
CA LYS A 141 6.18 14.20 0.08
C LYS A 141 5.96 14.01 -1.42
N ALA A 142 5.13 13.04 -1.80
CA ALA A 142 4.79 12.76 -3.19
C ALA A 142 3.29 12.48 -3.33
N PHE A 143 2.71 13.01 -4.40
CA PHE A 143 1.35 12.73 -4.84
C PHE A 143 1.39 12.16 -6.26
N TYR A 144 0.62 11.11 -6.49
CA TYR A 144 0.45 10.46 -7.77
C TYR A 144 -1.03 10.55 -8.09
N LYS A 145 -1.44 11.70 -8.65
CA LYS A 145 -2.84 12.07 -8.95
C LYS A 145 -3.48 11.19 -10.05
N GLU A 146 -2.83 10.09 -10.41
CA GLU A 146 -3.25 9.17 -11.45
C GLU A 146 -4.02 8.01 -10.79
N THR A 147 -5.19 7.68 -11.33
CA THR A 147 -6.01 6.56 -10.86
C THR A 147 -5.51 5.19 -11.35
N SER A 148 -4.37 5.17 -12.04
CA SER A 148 -3.73 3.98 -12.60
C SER A 148 -2.21 4.07 -12.48
N CYS A 149 -1.56 2.99 -12.04
CA CYS A 149 -0.10 2.89 -11.96
C CYS A 149 0.59 2.97 -13.33
N TYR A 150 -0.04 2.44 -14.38
CA TYR A 150 0.40 2.61 -15.76
C TYR A 150 -0.66 3.40 -16.52
N SER A 151 -0.32 4.61 -16.96
CA SER A 151 -1.15 5.34 -17.89
C SER A 151 -1.37 4.49 -19.13
N ARG A 152 -2.62 4.19 -19.48
CA ARG A 152 -2.92 3.60 -20.79
C ARG A 152 -2.49 4.64 -21.82
N THR A 153 -1.39 4.40 -22.51
CA THR A 153 -1.13 5.09 -23.78
C THR A 153 -2.29 4.73 -24.68
N ILE A 154 -3.17 5.69 -24.95
CA ILE A 154 -4.16 5.55 -26.02
C ILE A 154 -3.31 5.50 -27.30
N VAL A 155 -3.24 4.34 -27.92
CA VAL A 155 -2.67 4.15 -29.26
C VAL A 155 -3.71 4.58 -30.28
#